data_AF-A0A8X6G3A4-F1
#
_entry.id   AF-A0A8X6G3A4-F1
#
_cell.length_a   1.000
_cell.length_b   1.000
_cell.length_c   1.000
_cell.angle_alpha   90.00
_cell.angle_beta   90.00
_cell.angle_gamma   90.00
#
_symmetry.space_group_name_H-M   'P 1'
#
loop_
_entity.id
_entity.type
_entity.pdbx_description
1 polymer ?
#
loop_
_entity_poly.entity_id
_entity_poly.type
_entity_poly.pdbx_seq_one_letter_code
_entity_poly.pdbx_strand_id
1 'polypeptide(L)'
;MTENGVVSCLPVLMTGISGLIASLVSNWLSKNNYIGVDKLRKTFTSVGAFGFSVCVVGIILAGCDTVINILCFTLAAFIIGVSLSGVAIASIDMSPVFAGFLTGIGTCIASISTFILPILTGYLTPNETLGEWHYVFWITFTVVLSSGFVFIIFGSAEVQPWNFPEGKPLMKKVTDEKNKNATEDVLLQTNNLQEI
;
A
#
# COMPACT_ATOMS: atom_id res chain seq x y z
N MET A 1 31.68 3.78 11.48
CA MET A 1 30.35 3.32 11.98
C MET A 1 29.25 4.37 11.76
N THR A 2 29.54 5.67 11.85
CA THR A 2 28.56 6.76 11.63
C THR A 2 28.17 6.94 10.15
N GLU A 3 29.10 6.75 9.22
CA GLU A 3 28.87 6.96 7.77
C GLU A 3 27.83 5.99 7.18
N ASN A 4 27.95 4.69 7.51
CA ASN A 4 26.99 3.67 7.06
C ASN A 4 25.62 3.83 7.72
N GLY A 5 25.56 4.41 8.92
CA GLY A 5 24.31 4.65 9.63
C GLY A 5 23.43 5.66 8.89
N VAL A 6 24.00 6.77 8.41
CA VAL A 6 23.25 7.78 7.66
C VAL A 6 22.72 7.20 6.34
N VAL A 7 23.54 6.43 5.62
CA VAL A 7 23.15 5.80 4.35
C VAL A 7 22.05 4.74 4.56
N SER A 8 22.09 4.00 5.66
CA SER A 8 21.09 2.95 5.96
C SER A 8 19.75 3.51 6.45
N CYS A 9 19.75 4.67 7.10
CA CYS A 9 18.51 5.33 7.54
C CYS A 9 17.74 5.98 6.39
N LEU A 10 18.42 6.36 5.31
CA LEU A 10 17.83 7.11 4.20
C LEU A 10 16.63 6.41 3.54
N PRO A 11 16.69 5.11 3.16
CA PRO A 11 15.55 4.42 2.56
C PRO A 11 14.35 4.30 3.50
N VAL A 12 14.62 4.09 4.80
CA VAL A 12 13.57 3.97 5.82
C VAL A 12 12.83 5.29 6.01
N LEU A 13 13.58 6.41 6.12
CA LEU A 13 12.99 7.74 6.21
C LEU A 13 12.18 8.07 4.95
N MET A 14 12.70 7.74 3.76
CA MET A 14 11.99 7.96 2.50
C MET A 14 10.71 7.13 2.37
N THR A 15 10.69 5.90 2.90
CA THR A 15 9.49 5.08 2.98
C THR A 15 8.43 5.74 3.88
N GLY A 16 8.84 6.28 5.03
CA GLY A 16 7.92 7.01 5.92
C GLY A 16 7.34 8.28 5.29
N ILE A 17 8.20 9.11 4.70
CA ILE A 17 7.79 10.37 4.03
C ILE A 17 6.86 10.07 2.86
N SER A 18 7.20 9.10 2.02
CA SER A 18 6.37 8.70 0.88
C SER A 18 5.01 8.17 1.29
N GLY A 19 4.94 7.37 2.37
CA GLY A 19 3.68 6.88 2.93
C GLY A 19 2.78 8.01 3.42
N LEU A 20 3.34 9.03 4.06
CA LEU A 20 2.59 10.22 4.49
C LEU A 20 2.06 11.01 3.29
N ILE A 21 2.92 11.29 2.31
CA ILE A 21 2.54 12.02 1.09
C ILE A 21 1.43 11.24 0.35
N ALA A 22 1.61 9.94 0.15
CA ALA A 22 0.64 9.10 -0.54
C ALA A 22 -0.70 9.04 0.20
N SER A 23 -0.69 9.00 1.53
CA SER A 23 -1.91 9.04 2.35
C SER A 23 -2.64 10.37 2.22
N LEU A 24 -1.92 11.50 2.24
CA LEU A 24 -2.50 12.83 2.05
C LEU A 24 -3.09 13.00 0.65
N VAL A 25 -2.34 12.60 -0.38
CA VAL A 25 -2.78 12.63 -1.77
C VAL A 25 -3.99 11.73 -1.96
N SER A 26 -3.98 10.52 -1.41
CA SER A 26 -5.11 9.59 -1.46
C SER A 26 -6.37 10.19 -0.83
N ASN A 27 -6.24 10.83 0.34
CA ASN A 27 -7.38 11.45 1.01
C ASN A 27 -7.91 12.65 0.22
N TRP A 28 -7.02 13.44 -0.37
CA TRP A 28 -7.40 14.60 -1.18
C TRP A 28 -8.12 14.18 -2.49
N LEU A 29 -7.59 13.17 -3.20
CA LEU A 29 -8.21 12.62 -4.42
C LEU A 29 -9.59 12.01 -4.14
N SER A 30 -9.73 11.27 -3.04
CA SER A 30 -11.03 10.71 -2.63
C SER A 30 -12.02 11.80 -2.22
N LYS A 31 -11.58 12.85 -1.50
CA LYS A 31 -12.46 13.94 -1.03
C LYS A 31 -13.08 14.73 -2.18
N ASN A 32 -12.33 14.96 -3.26
CA ASN A 32 -12.83 15.69 -4.42
C ASN A 32 -13.56 14.80 -5.44
N ASN A 33 -13.75 13.50 -5.18
CA ASN A 33 -14.43 12.55 -6.07
C ASN A 33 -13.86 12.52 -7.51
N TYR A 34 -12.58 12.85 -7.70
CA TYR A 34 -11.96 12.86 -9.04
C TYR A 34 -11.80 11.45 -9.62
N ILE A 35 -11.53 10.46 -8.77
CA ILE A 35 -11.26 9.08 -9.15
C ILE A 35 -11.99 8.17 -8.16
N GLY A 36 -12.68 7.15 -8.67
CA GLY A 36 -13.31 6.13 -7.82
C GLY A 36 -12.26 5.40 -6.98
N VAL A 37 -12.63 5.05 -5.74
CA VAL A 37 -11.71 4.42 -4.76
C VAL A 37 -11.05 3.17 -5.34
N ASP A 38 -11.78 2.36 -6.09
CA ASP A 38 -11.25 1.17 -6.78
C ASP A 38 -10.09 1.51 -7.73
N LYS A 39 -10.32 2.45 -8.66
CA LYS A 39 -9.31 2.89 -9.62
C LYS A 39 -8.11 3.54 -8.94
N LEU A 40 -8.35 4.34 -7.91
CA LEU A 40 -7.29 5.00 -7.14
C LEU A 40 -6.36 3.97 -6.49
N ARG A 41 -6.93 3.02 -5.75
CA ARG A 41 -6.18 1.95 -5.07
C ARG A 41 -5.44 1.09 -6.09
N LYS A 42 -6.11 0.74 -7.20
CA LYS A 42 -5.53 -0.04 -8.28
C LYS A 42 -4.34 0.66 -8.92
N THR A 43 -4.45 1.96 -9.19
CA THR A 43 -3.34 2.75 -9.74
C THR A 43 -2.16 2.85 -8.79
N PHE A 44 -2.37 3.09 -7.49
CA PHE A 44 -1.26 3.15 -6.53
C PHE A 44 -0.53 1.82 -6.39
N THR A 45 -1.25 0.71 -6.27
CA THR A 45 -0.62 -0.62 -6.19
C THR A 45 0.09 -0.99 -7.49
N SER A 46 -0.47 -0.62 -8.65
CA SER A 46 0.16 -0.87 -9.95
C SER A 46 1.44 -0.05 -10.13
N VAL A 47 1.38 1.27 -9.90
CA VAL A 47 2.56 2.15 -9.94
C VAL A 47 3.63 1.65 -8.97
N GLY A 48 3.20 1.13 -7.83
CA GLY A 48 4.03 0.41 -6.88
C GLY A 48 4.81 -0.76 -7.48
N ALA A 49 4.09 -1.74 -8.00
CA ALA A 49 4.67 -2.97 -8.54
C ALA A 49 5.58 -2.70 -9.76
N PHE A 50 5.12 -1.91 -10.73
CA PHE A 50 5.92 -1.59 -11.92
C PHE A 50 7.08 -0.66 -11.60
N GLY A 51 6.85 0.36 -10.76
CA GLY A 51 7.90 1.29 -10.34
C GLY A 51 9.01 0.58 -9.58
N PHE A 52 8.66 -0.28 -8.62
CA PHE A 52 9.64 -1.10 -7.92
C PHE A 52 10.42 -2.02 -8.87
N SER A 53 9.72 -2.66 -9.81
CA SER A 53 10.35 -3.54 -10.82
C SER A 53 11.38 -2.78 -11.67
N VAL A 54 11.07 -1.57 -12.11
CA VAL A 54 12.01 -0.71 -12.87
C VAL A 54 13.23 -0.34 -12.01
N CYS A 55 13.03 0.00 -10.74
CA CYS A 55 14.15 0.31 -9.84
C CYS A 55 15.05 -0.90 -9.59
N VAL A 56 14.50 -2.11 -9.45
CA VAL A 56 15.28 -3.34 -9.30
C VAL A 56 16.13 -3.61 -10.53
N VAL A 57 15.59 -3.42 -11.75
CA VAL A 57 16.39 -3.51 -12.97
C VAL A 57 17.50 -2.46 -13.00
N GLY A 58 17.21 -1.23 -12.54
CA GLY A 58 18.22 -0.17 -12.38
C GLY A 58 19.40 -0.59 -11.48
N ILE A 59 19.12 -1.29 -10.37
CA ILE A 59 20.16 -1.82 -9.47
C ILE A 59 21.03 -2.87 -10.18
N ILE A 60 20.41 -3.78 -10.95
CA ILE A 60 21.16 -4.79 -11.72
C ILE A 60 22.08 -4.14 -12.76
N LEU A 61 21.62 -3.06 -13.41
CA LEU A 61 22.39 -2.36 -14.44
C LEU A 61 23.51 -1.47 -13.88
N ALA A 62 23.36 -0.98 -12.64
CA ALA A 62 24.34 -0.12 -11.99
C ALA A 62 25.65 -0.84 -11.62
N GLY A 63 25.61 -2.17 -11.42
CA GLY A 63 26.80 -2.99 -11.18
C GLY A 63 27.61 -2.49 -9.98
N CYS A 64 28.85 -2.05 -10.21
CA CYS A 64 29.76 -1.57 -9.15
C CYS A 64 29.58 -0.10 -8.75
N ASP A 65 28.69 0.68 -9.39
CA ASP A 65 28.49 2.07 -9.00
C ASP A 65 27.60 2.17 -7.75
N THR A 66 28.25 2.40 -6.61
CA THR A 66 27.58 2.51 -5.31
C THR A 66 26.59 3.67 -5.24
N VAL A 67 26.85 4.79 -5.94
CA VAL A 67 25.98 5.98 -5.89
C VAL A 67 24.66 5.68 -6.60
N ILE A 68 24.73 5.11 -7.80
CA ILE A 68 23.54 4.76 -8.57
C ILE A 68 22.72 3.68 -7.85
N ASN A 69 23.39 2.70 -7.23
CA ASN A 69 22.73 1.66 -6.42
C ASN A 69 21.96 2.25 -5.24
N ILE A 70 22.57 3.15 -4.47
CA ILE A 70 21.92 3.80 -3.33
C ILE A 70 20.72 4.64 -3.79
N LEU A 71 20.85 5.38 -4.89
CA LEU A 71 19.76 6.18 -5.44
C LEU A 71 18.59 5.30 -5.90
N CYS A 72 18.86 4.22 -6.64
CA CYS A 72 17.83 3.29 -7.11
C CYS A 72 17.14 2.58 -5.94
N PHE A 73 17.90 2.18 -4.91
CA PHE A 73 17.37 1.55 -3.71
C PHE A 73 16.49 2.52 -2.90
N THR A 74 16.91 3.78 -2.78
CA THR A 74 16.14 4.83 -2.10
C THR A 74 14.85 5.14 -2.85
N LEU A 75 14.91 5.19 -4.19
CA LEU A 75 13.73 5.39 -5.03
C LEU A 75 12.77 4.19 -4.95
N ALA A 76 13.30 2.96 -4.93
CA ALA A 76 12.50 1.76 -4.72
C ALA A 76 11.76 1.81 -3.37
N ALA A 77 12.44 2.21 -2.30
CA ALA A 77 11.87 2.38 -0.97
C ALA A 77 10.76 3.45 -0.94
N PHE A 78 10.95 4.57 -1.64
CA PHE A 78 9.92 5.59 -1.82
C PHE A 78 8.66 5.01 -2.50
N ILE A 79 8.83 4.23 -3.57
CA ILE A 79 7.72 3.61 -4.30
C ILE A 79 6.98 2.58 -3.43
N ILE A 80 7.70 1.81 -2.61
CA ILE A 80 7.10 0.88 -1.64
C ILE A 80 6.18 1.63 -0.67
N GLY A 81 6.62 2.77 -0.10
CA GLY A 81 5.79 3.53 0.84
C GLY A 81 4.52 4.09 0.19
N VAL A 82 4.57 4.52 -1.08
CA VAL A 82 3.37 4.89 -1.84
C VAL A 82 2.41 3.69 -1.98
N SER A 83 2.94 2.52 -2.31
CA SER A 83 2.18 1.28 -2.51
C SER A 83 1.44 0.82 -1.26
N LEU A 84 2.07 0.99 -0.09
CA LEU A 84 1.52 0.56 1.20
C LEU A 84 0.22 1.30 1.53
N SER A 85 0.10 2.56 1.15
CA SER A 85 -1.13 3.35 1.30
C SER A 85 -2.29 2.82 0.44
N GLY A 86 -1.98 2.17 -0.69
CA GLY A 86 -2.99 1.52 -1.54
C GLY A 86 -3.47 0.21 -0.94
N VAL A 87 -2.54 -0.70 -0.62
CA VAL A 87 -2.84 -2.07 -0.20
C VAL A 87 -3.50 -2.12 1.18
N ALA A 88 -2.99 -1.36 2.15
CA ALA A 88 -3.51 -1.38 3.52
C ALA A 88 -4.94 -0.83 3.63
N ILE A 89 -5.29 0.16 2.79
CA ILE A 89 -6.62 0.75 2.80
C ILE A 89 -7.59 -0.07 1.94
N ALA A 90 -7.10 -0.72 0.87
CA ALA A 90 -7.92 -1.56 0.02
C ALA A 90 -8.62 -2.71 0.77
N SER A 91 -7.97 -3.34 1.76
CA SER A 91 -8.62 -4.40 2.56
C SER A 91 -9.78 -3.88 3.42
N ILE A 92 -9.68 -2.63 3.89
CA ILE A 92 -10.71 -1.95 4.67
C ILE A 92 -11.86 -1.52 3.76
N ASP A 93 -11.53 -0.96 2.58
CA ASP A 93 -12.50 -0.53 1.57
C ASP A 93 -13.30 -1.73 1.03
N MET A 94 -12.64 -2.88 0.85
CA MET A 94 -13.24 -4.09 0.26
C MET A 94 -14.27 -4.76 1.17
N SER A 95 -14.08 -4.73 2.49
CA SER A 95 -15.01 -5.33 3.44
C SER A 95 -14.82 -4.74 4.85
N PRO A 96 -15.48 -3.62 5.18
CA PRO A 96 -15.32 -2.97 6.48
C PRO A 96 -15.75 -3.84 7.68
N VAL A 97 -16.67 -4.79 7.51
CA VAL A 97 -17.13 -5.67 8.60
C VAL A 97 -16.07 -6.73 8.93
N PHE A 98 -15.45 -7.31 7.89
CA PHE A 98 -14.43 -8.35 8.02
C PHE A 98 -12.99 -7.84 7.84
N ALA A 99 -12.76 -6.52 7.87
CA ALA A 99 -11.49 -5.88 7.54
C ALA A 99 -10.33 -6.40 8.41
N GLY A 100 -10.58 -6.56 9.71
CA GLY A 100 -9.56 -7.07 10.65
C GLY A 100 -9.16 -8.51 10.36
N PHE A 101 -10.13 -9.37 10.02
CA PHE A 101 -9.87 -10.77 9.67
C PHE A 101 -9.09 -10.88 8.34
N LEU A 102 -9.53 -10.15 7.31
CA LEU A 102 -8.85 -10.13 6.00
C LEU A 102 -7.42 -9.58 6.10
N THR A 103 -7.25 -8.47 6.81
CA THR A 103 -5.93 -7.86 7.02
C THR A 103 -5.02 -8.77 7.86
N GLY A 104 -5.58 -9.47 8.85
CA GLY A 104 -4.87 -10.47 9.64
C GLY A 104 -4.32 -11.61 8.78
N ILE A 105 -5.16 -12.24 7.95
CA ILE A 105 -4.72 -13.29 7.04
C ILE A 105 -3.63 -12.79 6.08
N GLY A 106 -3.83 -11.61 5.49
CA GLY A 106 -2.84 -11.00 4.59
C GLY A 106 -1.48 -10.79 5.27
N THR A 107 -1.51 -10.33 6.52
CA THR A 107 -0.29 -10.11 7.32
C THR A 107 0.39 -11.43 7.72
N CYS A 108 -0.37 -12.48 8.01
CA CYS A 108 0.18 -13.82 8.27
C CYS A 108 0.94 -14.36 7.05
N ILE A 109 0.35 -14.25 5.86
CA ILE A 109 0.99 -14.68 4.60
C ILE A 109 2.25 -13.85 4.33
N ALA A 110 2.17 -12.53 4.53
CA ALA A 110 3.33 -11.63 4.38
C ALA A 110 4.45 -11.97 5.38
N SER A 111 4.11 -12.32 6.62
CA SER A 111 5.06 -12.69 7.66
C SER A 111 5.77 -14.00 7.34
N ILE A 112 5.04 -15.02 6.88
CA ILE A 112 5.62 -16.29 6.43
C ILE A 112 6.59 -16.04 5.27
N SER A 113 6.20 -15.22 4.30
CA SER A 113 7.05 -14.85 3.17
C SER A 113 8.34 -14.16 3.61
N THR A 114 8.23 -13.24 4.59
CA THR A 114 9.37 -12.51 5.17
C THR A 114 10.32 -13.46 5.92
N PHE A 115 9.81 -14.52 6.54
CA PHE A 115 10.65 -15.53 7.18
C PHE A 115 11.40 -16.42 6.17
N ILE A 116 10.78 -16.75 5.03
CA ILE A 116 11.39 -17.59 3.99
C ILE A 116 12.47 -16.82 3.22
N LEU A 117 12.30 -15.51 3.04
CA LEU A 117 13.19 -14.65 2.26
C LEU A 117 14.69 -14.78 2.66
N PRO A 118 15.10 -14.60 3.93
CA PRO A 118 16.50 -14.74 4.35
C PRO A 118 17.10 -16.13 4.10
N ILE A 119 16.29 -17.19 4.26
CA ILE A 119 16.71 -18.58 4.04
C ILE A 119 17.02 -18.78 2.55
N LEU A 120 16.14 -18.28 1.69
CA LEU A 120 16.31 -18.37 0.25
C LEU A 120 17.51 -17.54 -0.24
N THR A 121 17.68 -16.31 0.26
CA THR A 121 18.83 -15.47 -0.12
C THR A 121 20.15 -16.05 0.38
N GLY A 122 20.18 -16.68 1.57
CA GLY A 122 21.38 -17.35 2.08
C GLY A 122 21.79 -18.56 1.23
N TYR A 123 20.82 -19.28 0.66
CA TYR A 123 21.10 -20.39 -0.23
C TYR A 123 21.53 -19.94 -1.64
N LEU A 124 20.95 -18.84 -2.15
CA LEU A 124 21.25 -18.30 -3.47
C LEU A 124 22.58 -17.55 -3.53
N THR A 125 23.07 -17.04 -2.40
CA THR A 125 24.27 -16.19 -2.34
C THR A 125 25.34 -16.76 -1.39
N PRO A 126 25.90 -17.96 -1.66
CA PRO A 126 26.88 -18.58 -0.77
C PRO A 126 28.24 -17.87 -0.74
N ASN A 127 28.62 -17.16 -1.80
CA ASN A 127 29.93 -16.47 -1.90
C ASN A 127 29.81 -14.95 -1.87
N GLU A 128 28.60 -14.41 -1.64
CA GLU A 128 28.30 -12.97 -1.63
C GLU A 128 28.77 -12.22 -2.89
N THR A 129 28.83 -12.92 -4.02
CA THR A 129 29.32 -12.33 -5.27
C THR A 129 28.26 -11.49 -5.95
N LEU A 130 28.69 -10.48 -6.71
CA LEU A 130 27.79 -9.61 -7.47
C LEU A 130 26.91 -10.39 -8.46
N GLY A 131 27.45 -11.45 -9.05
CA GLY A 131 26.70 -12.33 -9.96
C GLY A 131 25.56 -13.09 -9.25
N GLU A 132 25.80 -13.61 -8.05
CA GLU A 132 24.77 -14.27 -7.24
C GLU A 132 23.65 -13.29 -6.85
N TRP A 133 24.01 -12.07 -6.42
CA TRP A 133 23.04 -11.02 -6.11
C TRP A 133 22.20 -10.60 -7.32
N HIS A 134 22.78 -10.55 -8.52
CA HIS A 134 22.01 -10.30 -9.75
C HIS A 134 20.92 -11.34 -9.98
N TYR A 135 21.19 -12.63 -9.71
CA TYR A 135 20.16 -13.67 -9.80
C TYR A 135 19.02 -13.43 -8.80
N VAL A 136 19.34 -13.04 -7.56
CA VAL A 136 18.33 -12.71 -6.54
C VAL A 136 17.44 -11.55 -7.00
N PHE A 137 18.04 -10.50 -7.55
CA PHE A 137 17.29 -9.34 -8.06
C PHE A 137 16.44 -9.68 -9.29
N TRP A 138 16.90 -10.55 -10.20
CA TRP A 138 16.09 -11.03 -11.31
C TRP A 138 14.88 -11.86 -10.87
N ILE A 139 15.05 -12.73 -9.86
CA ILE A 139 13.94 -13.47 -9.27
C ILE A 139 12.93 -12.50 -8.66
N THR A 140 13.43 -11.51 -7.90
CA THR A 140 12.60 -10.49 -7.26
C THR A 140 11.80 -9.69 -8.29
N PHE A 141 12.46 -9.24 -9.36
CA PHE A 141 11.82 -8.55 -10.47
C PHE A 141 10.67 -9.38 -11.07
N THR A 142 10.93 -10.65 -11.37
CA THR A 142 9.95 -11.53 -12.02
C THR A 142 8.74 -11.78 -11.12
N VAL A 143 8.97 -11.99 -9.82
CA VAL A 143 7.90 -12.20 -8.83
C VAL A 143 7.06 -10.94 -8.65
N VAL A 144 7.68 -9.77 -8.48
CA VAL A 144 6.93 -8.52 -8.27
C VAL A 144 6.17 -8.11 -9.53
N LEU A 145 6.80 -8.26 -10.70
CA LEU A 145 6.16 -7.94 -11.98
C LEU A 145 4.96 -8.85 -12.23
N SER A 146 5.11 -10.16 -12.06
CA SER A 146 4.01 -11.11 -12.24
C SER A 146 2.87 -10.87 -11.24
N SER A 147 3.19 -10.56 -9.98
CA SER A 147 2.20 -10.15 -8.98
C SER A 147 1.44 -8.89 -9.39
N GLY A 148 2.13 -7.88 -9.92
CA GLY A 148 1.52 -6.66 -10.43
C GLY A 148 0.53 -6.93 -11.57
N PHE A 149 0.88 -7.81 -12.51
CA PHE A 149 -0.04 -8.23 -13.58
C PHE A 149 -1.27 -8.96 -13.05
N VAL A 150 -1.08 -9.91 -12.12
CA VAL A 150 -2.19 -10.63 -11.48
C VAL A 150 -3.12 -9.64 -10.77
N PHE A 151 -2.57 -8.67 -10.05
CA PHE A 151 -3.37 -7.65 -9.36
C PHE A 151 -4.11 -6.72 -10.33
N ILE A 152 -3.54 -6.37 -11.49
CA ILE A 152 -4.27 -5.59 -12.50
C ILE A 152 -5.45 -6.37 -13.06
N ILE A 153 -5.27 -7.66 -13.34
CA ILE A 153 -6.31 -8.46 -13.99
C ILE A 153 -7.45 -8.79 -13.00
N PHE A 154 -7.10 -9.21 -11.78
CA PHE A 154 -8.06 -9.75 -10.81
C PHE A 154 -8.39 -8.82 -9.65
N GLY A 155 -7.55 -7.82 -9.39
CA GLY A 155 -7.70 -6.93 -8.24
C GLY A 155 -8.88 -5.97 -8.42
N SER A 156 -9.69 -5.88 -7.37
CA SER A 156 -10.68 -4.85 -7.14
C SER A 156 -10.63 -4.40 -5.68
N ALA A 157 -10.91 -3.13 -5.43
CA ALA A 157 -11.08 -2.51 -4.12
C ALA A 157 -12.50 -1.97 -3.92
N GLU A 158 -13.49 -2.51 -4.65
CA GLU A 158 -14.91 -2.27 -4.37
C GLU A 158 -15.40 -3.12 -3.20
N VAL A 159 -16.45 -2.64 -2.51
CA VAL A 159 -17.10 -3.38 -1.43
C VAL A 159 -17.66 -4.69 -1.96
N GLN A 160 -17.19 -5.80 -1.41
CA GLN A 160 -17.55 -7.12 -1.91
C GLN A 160 -18.94 -7.56 -1.43
N PRO A 161 -19.67 -8.36 -2.20
CA PRO A 161 -21.07 -8.69 -1.92
C PRO A 161 -21.25 -9.46 -0.61
N TRP A 162 -20.23 -10.22 -0.17
CA TRP A 162 -20.25 -10.96 1.10
C TRP A 162 -19.98 -10.10 2.34
N ASN A 163 -19.69 -8.81 2.19
CA ASN A 163 -19.50 -7.91 3.33
C ASN A 163 -20.77 -7.76 4.19
N PHE A 164 -21.95 -8.10 3.67
CA PHE A 164 -23.21 -8.07 4.41
C PHE A 164 -23.61 -9.49 4.83
N PRO A 165 -23.27 -9.94 6.06
CA PRO A 165 -23.82 -11.19 6.58
C PRO A 165 -25.33 -10.99 6.73
N GLU A 166 -26.11 -11.76 5.95
CA GLU A 166 -27.58 -11.85 6.01
C GLU A 166 -28.34 -10.51 6.00
N GLY A 167 -28.46 -9.91 4.82
CA GLY A 167 -29.63 -9.09 4.46
C GLY A 167 -29.96 -7.85 5.31
N LYS A 168 -29.05 -7.38 6.18
CA LYS A 168 -29.27 -6.14 6.92
C LYS A 168 -28.23 -5.08 6.54
N PRO A 169 -28.64 -4.01 5.85
CA PRO A 169 -27.79 -2.84 5.62
C PRO A 169 -27.66 -2.05 6.93
N LEU A 170 -26.99 -2.63 7.94
CA LEU A 170 -26.80 -1.99 9.24
C LEU A 170 -25.92 -0.75 9.13
N MET A 171 -24.89 -0.77 8.29
CA MET A 171 -24.04 0.40 8.06
C MET A 171 -24.76 1.54 7.33
N LYS A 172 -25.60 1.24 6.33
CA LYS A 172 -26.41 2.28 5.67
C LYS A 172 -27.42 2.89 6.65
N LYS A 173 -28.09 2.06 7.46
CA LYS A 173 -29.01 2.55 8.51
C LYS A 173 -28.31 3.37 9.58
N VAL A 174 -27.13 2.95 10.07
CA VAL A 174 -26.39 3.70 11.10
C VAL A 174 -25.88 5.04 10.55
N THR A 175 -25.39 5.09 9.31
CA THR A 175 -24.97 6.36 8.69
C THR A 175 -26.16 7.27 8.38
N ASP A 176 -27.28 6.71 7.90
CA ASP A 176 -28.51 7.47 7.62
C ASP A 176 -29.21 7.96 8.90
N GLU A 177 -29.24 7.16 9.98
CA GLU A 177 -29.74 7.58 11.31
C GLU A 177 -28.84 8.62 11.95
N LYS A 178 -27.51 8.45 11.88
CA LYS A 178 -26.58 9.42 12.45
C LYS A 178 -26.62 10.75 11.71
N ASN A 179 -26.78 10.74 10.38
CA ASN A 179 -26.99 11.95 9.59
C ASN A 179 -28.36 12.59 9.85
N LYS A 180 -29.43 11.80 10.04
CA LYS A 180 -30.74 12.33 10.42
C LYS A 180 -30.69 13.01 11.78
N ASN A 181 -30.10 12.37 12.79
CA ASN A 181 -29.98 12.94 14.13
C ASN A 181 -29.13 14.23 14.12
N ALA A 182 -28.00 14.23 13.41
CA ALA A 182 -27.19 15.43 13.25
C ALA A 182 -27.92 16.57 12.50
N THR A 183 -28.80 16.23 11.55
CA THR A 183 -29.61 17.23 10.84
C THR A 183 -30.74 17.77 11.72
N GLU A 184 -31.37 16.93 12.53
CA GLU A 184 -32.40 17.34 13.51
C GLU A 184 -31.81 18.23 14.61
N ASP A 185 -30.62 17.91 15.13
CA ASP A 185 -29.93 18.73 16.13
C ASP A 185 -29.62 20.14 15.59
N VAL A 186 -29.19 20.23 14.32
CA VAL A 186 -28.94 21.52 13.66
C VAL A 186 -30.23 22.31 13.45
N LEU A 187 -31.33 21.66 13.06
CA LEU A 187 -32.64 22.31 12.85
C LEU A 187 -33.22 22.87 14.16
N LEU A 188 -33.08 22.14 15.27
CA LEU A 188 -33.50 22.59 16.60
C LEU A 188 -32.69 23.80 17.09
N GLN A 189 -31.39 23.83 16.80
CA GLN A 189 -30.55 24.99 17.11
C GLN A 189 -30.91 26.22 16.25
N THR A 190 -31.26 26.03 14.97
CA THR A 190 -31.68 27.16 14.11
C THR A 190 -33.06 27.71 14.47
N ASN A 191 -34.02 26.86 14.87
CA ASN A 191 -35.35 27.33 15.28
C ASN A 191 -35.31 28.13 16.59
N ASN A 192 -34.50 27.70 17.57
CA ASN A 192 -34.32 28.45 18.83
C ASN A 192 -33.64 29.81 18.66
N LEU A 193 -32.94 30.05 17.53
CA LEU A 193 -32.34 31.35 17.20
C LEU A 193 -33.27 32.27 16.41
N GLN A 194 -34.43 31.79 15.94
CA GLN A 194 -35.45 32.58 15.23
C GLN A 194 -36.56 33.11 16.16
N GLU A 195 -36.63 32.62 17.41
CA GLU A 195 -37.59 33.05 18.45
C GLU A 195 -37.03 34.12 19.42
N ILE A 196 -35.86 34.69 19.13
CA ILE A 196 -35.28 35.86 19.85
C ILE A 196 -35.27 37.06 18.91
#